data_AF-A0A0F5QJR2-F1
#
_entry.id   AF-A0A0F5QJR2-F1
#
_cell.length_a   1.000
_cell.length_b   1.000
_cell.length_c   1.000
_cell.angle_alpha   90.00
_cell.angle_beta   90.00
_cell.angle_gamma   90.00
#
_symmetry.space_group_name_H-M   'P 1'
#
loop_
_entity.id
_entity.type
_entity.pdbx_description
1 polymer ?
#
loop_
_entity_poly.entity_id
_entity_poly.type
_entity_poly.pdbx_seq_one_letter_code
_entity_poly.pdbx_strand_id
1 'polypeptide(L)'
;MKIAIVRERTEGENRVAATPETVGKLIALGASVSVEKGAGTGSRILDSEYVAAGATIAASADAALKGAEVVLTVRRPTAASLSGVAKGALLIGALDPYGNDNDIAALAKAGVTAVSMEFMPRITRAQVMDILSSQANLAGYQGVVEAAAEFDRAMPMMMTAAGTVRPAKAFVMGAGVAGLQAIATAKRLGAVVSATDVRPAAKEQVESLGGKFIAVEDDEFKQAETAGGYAKQMSAEYQAKQAELTAAHIAKQDIVITTALIPGRPAPRLITKAMVESMAPGSVIVDLAAERGGNVELTVPGKVIEHNGVKIIGYTNVQGRIPTTASQLYSRNLLAFLTTLIDAKAKVLAVNWDDELVKATVLTRDGAVVHPNFVNAAAAADASAAKAPAKPAAAKAEPAAAPAKKPAAKTAAAPKAEAPAATEAKPAPARRAPAKKPAAATDAGAPAAKAPAAKKPAAAKPAAAKPAAAKKPAAPKTPAAPKETK
;
A
#
# COMPACT_ATOMS: atom_id res chain seq x y z
N MET A 1 -24.76 -13.46 9.17
CA MET A 1 -24.23 -12.08 9.22
C MET A 1 -24.17 -11.48 7.82
N LYS A 2 -24.31 -10.16 7.65
CA LYS A 2 -24.01 -9.43 6.41
C LYS A 2 -22.67 -8.71 6.49
N ILE A 3 -21.82 -8.90 5.48
CA ILE A 3 -20.53 -8.21 5.30
C ILE A 3 -20.64 -7.29 4.06
N ALA A 4 -20.22 -6.04 4.20
CA ALA A 4 -20.14 -5.07 3.11
C ALA A 4 -18.68 -4.79 2.70
N ILE A 5 -18.44 -4.76 1.39
CA ILE A 5 -17.18 -4.35 0.75
C ILE A 5 -17.51 -3.16 -0.15
N VAL A 6 -17.00 -1.98 0.18
CA VAL A 6 -17.19 -0.77 -0.65
C VAL A 6 -15.98 -0.55 -1.57
N ARG A 7 -16.16 0.26 -2.62
CA ARG A 7 -15.05 0.73 -3.44
C ARG A 7 -14.28 1.82 -2.69
N GLU A 8 -12.97 1.68 -2.59
CA GLU A 8 -12.12 2.72 -2.01
C GLU A 8 -12.24 4.06 -2.78
N ARG A 9 -12.25 5.18 -2.05
CA ARG A 9 -12.49 6.52 -2.60
C ARG A 9 -11.29 7.48 -2.50
N THR A 10 -10.25 7.11 -1.77
CA THR A 10 -8.99 7.86 -1.69
C THR A 10 -8.30 7.87 -3.06
N GLU A 11 -7.75 9.01 -3.47
CA GLU A 11 -7.05 9.12 -4.74
C GLU A 11 -5.82 8.18 -4.78
N GLY A 12 -5.65 7.48 -5.91
CA GLY A 12 -4.61 6.47 -6.05
C GLY A 12 -4.84 5.16 -5.26
N GLU A 13 -5.96 5.02 -4.53
CA GLU A 13 -6.28 3.75 -3.85
C GLU A 13 -6.97 2.78 -4.80
N ASN A 14 -6.15 1.94 -5.44
CA ASN A 14 -6.60 0.92 -6.38
C ASN A 14 -6.90 -0.44 -5.70
N ARG A 15 -6.61 -0.59 -4.40
CA ARG A 15 -6.81 -1.84 -3.65
C ARG A 15 -8.29 -2.07 -3.27
N VAL A 16 -8.61 -3.30 -2.86
CA VAL A 16 -9.95 -3.68 -2.37
C VAL A 16 -9.83 -4.63 -1.16
N ALA A 17 -10.73 -4.49 -0.19
CA ALA A 17 -10.64 -5.21 1.08
C ALA A 17 -10.99 -6.71 1.00
N ALA A 18 -11.67 -7.15 -0.06
CA ALA A 18 -11.97 -8.56 -0.31
C ALA A 18 -11.73 -8.96 -1.77
N THR A 19 -11.24 -10.18 -1.96
CA THR A 19 -11.06 -10.84 -3.26
C THR A 19 -12.01 -12.05 -3.39
N PRO A 20 -12.33 -12.55 -4.60
CA PRO A 20 -13.24 -13.69 -4.81
C PRO A 20 -12.90 -14.92 -3.96
N GLU A 21 -11.61 -15.23 -3.78
CA GLU A 21 -11.12 -16.29 -2.86
C GLU A 21 -11.63 -16.08 -1.42
N THR A 22 -11.46 -14.87 -0.89
CA THR A 22 -11.88 -14.54 0.47
C THR A 22 -13.39 -14.44 0.61
N VAL A 23 -14.09 -13.97 -0.43
CA VAL A 23 -15.56 -13.94 -0.47
C VAL A 23 -16.16 -15.33 -0.35
N GLY A 24 -15.68 -16.31 -1.12
CA GLY A 24 -16.14 -17.69 -1.00
C GLY A 24 -15.89 -18.29 0.40
N LYS A 25 -14.77 -17.93 1.05
CA LYS A 25 -14.45 -18.35 2.43
C LYS A 25 -15.36 -17.69 3.47
N LEU A 26 -15.69 -16.41 3.33
CA LEU A 26 -16.66 -15.71 4.18
C LEU A 26 -18.07 -16.30 4.05
N ILE A 27 -18.47 -16.67 2.83
CA ILE A 27 -19.77 -17.31 2.58
C ILE A 27 -19.81 -18.72 3.18
N ALA A 28 -18.72 -19.49 3.13
CA ALA A 28 -18.61 -20.77 3.83
C ALA A 28 -18.79 -20.63 5.36
N LEU A 29 -18.29 -19.54 5.95
CA LEU A 29 -18.50 -19.16 7.35
C LEU A 29 -19.93 -18.64 7.66
N GLY A 30 -20.80 -18.49 6.66
CA GLY A 30 -22.20 -18.05 6.82
C GLY A 30 -22.43 -16.55 6.72
N ALA A 31 -21.49 -15.81 6.11
CA ALA A 31 -21.75 -14.44 5.70
C ALA A 31 -22.57 -14.37 4.41
N SER A 32 -23.52 -13.43 4.33
CA SER A 32 -23.92 -12.84 3.05
C SER A 32 -22.96 -11.69 2.74
N VAL A 33 -22.28 -11.76 1.60
CA VAL A 33 -21.31 -10.74 1.20
C VAL A 33 -21.94 -9.83 0.14
N SER A 34 -21.90 -8.53 0.37
CA SER A 34 -22.33 -7.51 -0.59
C SER A 34 -21.15 -6.64 -1.00
N VAL A 35 -20.92 -6.51 -2.30
CA VAL A 35 -19.79 -5.77 -2.87
C VAL A 35 -20.34 -4.62 -3.71
N GLU A 36 -19.83 -3.40 -3.50
CA GLU A 36 -20.18 -2.26 -4.36
C GLU A 36 -19.67 -2.50 -5.79
N LYS A 37 -20.52 -2.20 -6.79
CA LYS A 37 -20.19 -2.29 -8.21
C LYS A 37 -18.87 -1.58 -8.55
N GLY A 38 -17.92 -2.31 -9.10
CA GLY A 38 -16.60 -1.81 -9.49
C GLY A 38 -15.60 -1.66 -8.33
N ALA A 39 -15.87 -2.17 -7.13
CA ALA A 39 -14.92 -2.14 -6.01
C ALA A 39 -13.60 -2.86 -6.33
N GLY A 40 -13.66 -3.97 -7.05
CA GLY A 40 -12.47 -4.73 -7.45
C GLY A 40 -11.71 -4.20 -8.67
N THR A 41 -12.24 -3.18 -9.37
CA THR A 41 -11.73 -2.80 -10.71
C THR A 41 -10.28 -2.30 -10.68
N GLY A 42 -9.88 -1.53 -9.67
CA GLY A 42 -8.48 -1.10 -9.50
C GLY A 42 -7.52 -2.28 -9.30
N SER A 43 -7.99 -3.34 -8.65
CA SER A 43 -7.27 -4.60 -8.42
C SER A 43 -7.38 -5.61 -9.57
N ARG A 44 -7.97 -5.21 -10.71
CA ARG A 44 -8.23 -6.08 -11.88
C ARG A 44 -9.20 -7.23 -11.60
N ILE A 45 -10.13 -7.05 -10.67
CA ILE A 45 -11.19 -8.02 -10.33
C ILE A 45 -12.52 -7.48 -10.87
N LEU A 46 -13.23 -8.30 -11.64
CA LEU A 46 -14.52 -7.96 -12.23
C LEU A 46 -15.68 -8.28 -11.28
N ASP A 47 -16.77 -7.52 -11.38
CA ASP A 47 -18.01 -7.76 -10.64
C ASP A 47 -18.53 -9.20 -10.83
N SER A 48 -18.35 -9.77 -12.02
CA SER A 48 -18.71 -11.16 -12.34
C SER A 48 -17.93 -12.21 -11.55
N GLU A 49 -16.70 -11.93 -11.12
CA GLU A 49 -15.90 -12.86 -10.32
C GLU A 49 -16.40 -12.90 -8.86
N TYR A 50 -16.85 -11.76 -8.33
CA TYR A 50 -17.52 -11.71 -7.03
C TYR A 50 -18.87 -12.45 -7.06
N VAL A 51 -19.64 -12.31 -8.14
CA VAL A 51 -20.89 -13.09 -8.34
C VAL A 51 -20.59 -14.59 -8.44
N ALA A 52 -19.55 -14.99 -9.18
CA ALA A 52 -19.12 -16.39 -9.27
C ALA A 52 -18.63 -16.96 -7.92
N ALA A 53 -18.10 -16.12 -7.04
CA ALA A 53 -17.78 -16.47 -5.65
C ALA A 53 -18.99 -16.43 -4.69
N GLY A 54 -20.18 -16.03 -5.16
CA GLY A 54 -21.43 -16.03 -4.39
C GLY A 54 -21.80 -14.71 -3.71
N ALA A 55 -21.09 -13.60 -3.97
CA ALA A 55 -21.47 -12.28 -3.45
C ALA A 55 -22.53 -11.57 -4.30
N THR A 56 -23.31 -10.70 -3.65
CA THR A 56 -24.29 -9.82 -4.29
C THR A 56 -23.67 -8.47 -4.64
N ILE A 57 -23.69 -8.10 -5.93
CA ILE A 57 -23.26 -6.76 -6.37
C ILE A 57 -24.33 -5.72 -6.03
N ALA A 58 -23.94 -4.70 -5.27
CA ALA A 58 -24.76 -3.55 -4.92
C ALA A 58 -24.51 -2.38 -5.88
N ALA A 59 -25.55 -1.68 -6.28
CA ALA A 59 -25.47 -0.58 -7.25
C ALA A 59 -24.78 0.69 -6.70
N SER A 60 -24.65 0.83 -5.38
CA SER A 60 -23.98 1.93 -4.68
C SER A 60 -23.40 1.46 -3.33
N ALA A 61 -22.51 2.27 -2.75
CA ALA A 61 -22.01 2.08 -1.39
C ALA A 61 -23.13 1.93 -0.36
N ASP A 62 -24.15 2.81 -0.38
CA ASP A 62 -25.28 2.75 0.57
C ASP A 62 -26.04 1.42 0.47
N ALA A 63 -26.23 0.89 -0.74
CA ALA A 63 -26.86 -0.41 -0.96
C ALA A 63 -26.00 -1.58 -0.46
N ALA A 64 -24.67 -1.47 -0.58
CA ALA A 64 -23.74 -2.44 0.01
C ALA A 64 -23.80 -2.39 1.55
N LEU A 65 -23.74 -1.20 2.13
CA LEU A 65 -23.66 -0.95 3.58
C LEU A 65 -24.98 -1.18 4.33
N LYS A 66 -26.14 -1.00 3.69
CA LYS A 66 -27.46 -1.10 4.33
C LYS A 66 -27.63 -2.42 5.10
N GLY A 67 -27.73 -2.34 6.43
CA GLY A 67 -27.87 -3.48 7.33
C GLY A 67 -26.63 -4.38 7.43
N ALA A 68 -25.45 -3.91 7.06
CA ALA A 68 -24.20 -4.66 7.23
C ALA A 68 -23.77 -4.70 8.71
N GLU A 69 -23.43 -5.89 9.21
CA GLU A 69 -22.88 -6.11 10.56
C GLU A 69 -21.35 -5.97 10.57
N VAL A 70 -20.70 -6.14 9.42
CA VAL A 70 -19.26 -5.92 9.21
C VAL A 70 -19.04 -5.10 7.95
N VAL A 71 -18.11 -4.15 7.99
CA VAL A 71 -17.58 -3.42 6.85
C VAL A 71 -16.07 -3.70 6.77
N LEU A 72 -15.62 -4.23 5.64
CA LEU A 72 -14.18 -4.40 5.35
C LEU A 72 -13.75 -3.31 4.37
N THR A 73 -12.64 -2.63 4.69
CA THR A 73 -12.13 -1.48 3.93
C THR A 73 -10.59 -1.46 3.96
N VAL A 74 -9.96 -0.73 3.04
CA VAL A 74 -8.50 -0.59 2.96
C VAL A 74 -8.00 0.65 3.70
N ARG A 75 -8.63 1.81 3.47
CA ARG A 75 -8.33 3.09 4.16
C ARG A 75 -9.52 3.49 5.04
N ARG A 76 -9.30 4.37 6.03
CA ARG A 76 -10.36 4.88 6.92
C ARG A 76 -11.52 5.54 6.12
N PRO A 77 -12.76 5.03 6.18
CA PRO A 77 -13.91 5.71 5.62
C PRO A 77 -14.35 6.86 6.53
N THR A 78 -15.02 7.87 5.97
CA THR A 78 -15.61 8.94 6.79
C THR A 78 -16.82 8.41 7.53
N ALA A 79 -17.08 8.92 8.74
CA ALA A 79 -18.26 8.54 9.52
C ALA A 79 -19.59 8.71 8.75
N ALA A 80 -19.69 9.76 7.91
CA ALA A 80 -20.85 9.98 7.05
C ALA A 80 -21.03 8.90 5.97
N SER A 81 -19.92 8.36 5.42
CA SER A 81 -19.95 7.29 4.40
C SER A 81 -20.35 5.91 4.93
N LEU A 82 -20.56 5.77 6.25
CA LEU A 82 -21.05 4.54 6.89
C LEU A 82 -22.56 4.56 7.14
N SER A 83 -23.31 5.46 6.49
CA SER A 83 -24.75 5.57 6.71
C SER A 83 -25.50 4.25 6.40
N GLY A 84 -26.39 3.84 7.28
CA GLY A 84 -27.24 2.64 7.09
C GLY A 84 -26.62 1.29 7.50
N VAL A 85 -25.38 1.24 8.02
CA VAL A 85 -24.86 0.01 8.66
C VAL A 85 -25.68 -0.39 9.89
N ALA A 86 -25.53 -1.62 10.37
CA ALA A 86 -26.15 -2.06 11.61
C ALA A 86 -25.57 -1.31 12.83
N LYS A 87 -26.39 -1.08 13.87
CA LYS A 87 -25.91 -0.49 15.13
C LYS A 87 -24.83 -1.39 15.75
N GLY A 88 -23.67 -0.82 16.07
CA GLY A 88 -22.53 -1.55 16.63
C GLY A 88 -21.65 -2.28 15.61
N ALA A 89 -21.94 -2.16 14.30
CA ALA A 89 -21.24 -2.88 13.23
C ALA A 89 -19.71 -2.76 13.31
N LEU A 90 -19.03 -3.86 13.00
CA LEU A 90 -17.57 -3.94 12.99
C LEU A 90 -17.01 -3.25 11.73
N LEU A 91 -16.23 -2.18 11.90
CA LEU A 91 -15.46 -1.57 10.83
C LEU A 91 -14.01 -2.06 10.94
N ILE A 92 -13.54 -2.85 9.98
CA ILE A 92 -12.21 -3.49 10.03
C ILE A 92 -11.40 -3.07 8.80
N GLY A 93 -10.23 -2.48 9.02
CA GLY A 93 -9.35 -2.01 7.96
C GLY A 93 -8.07 -1.35 8.49
N ALA A 94 -7.37 -0.60 7.63
CA ALA A 94 -6.31 0.31 8.04
C ALA A 94 -6.93 1.69 8.32
N LEU A 95 -7.04 2.05 9.59
CA LEU A 95 -7.81 3.20 10.05
C LEU A 95 -6.93 4.43 10.36
N ASP A 96 -5.61 4.32 10.29
CA ASP A 96 -4.60 5.35 10.58
C ASP A 96 -4.97 6.31 11.74
N PRO A 97 -5.04 5.84 12.99
CA PRO A 97 -5.58 6.66 14.08
C PRO A 97 -4.64 7.79 14.54
N TYR A 98 -3.32 7.68 14.35
CA TYR A 98 -2.36 8.66 14.86
C TYR A 98 -2.45 10.00 14.09
N GLY A 99 -2.77 11.09 14.81
CA GLY A 99 -2.96 12.41 14.23
C GLY A 99 -4.32 12.60 13.53
N ASN A 100 -5.24 11.66 13.72
CA ASN A 100 -6.56 11.64 13.09
C ASN A 100 -7.69 11.53 14.14
N ASP A 101 -7.43 11.99 15.36
CA ASP A 101 -8.25 11.79 16.56
C ASP A 101 -9.71 12.25 16.38
N ASN A 102 -9.93 13.34 15.63
CA ASN A 102 -11.27 13.84 15.27
C ASN A 102 -12.09 12.84 14.44
N ASP A 103 -11.45 12.13 13.49
CA ASP A 103 -12.13 11.12 12.67
C ASP A 103 -12.44 9.87 13.49
N ILE A 104 -11.54 9.48 14.41
CA ILE A 104 -11.78 8.35 15.31
C ILE A 104 -12.93 8.66 16.28
N ALA A 105 -13.00 9.89 16.80
CA ALA A 105 -14.14 10.36 17.58
C ALA A 105 -15.44 10.44 16.75
N ALA A 106 -15.37 10.78 15.46
CA ALA A 106 -16.53 10.76 14.56
C ALA A 106 -17.02 9.33 14.28
N LEU A 107 -16.11 8.36 14.10
CA LEU A 107 -16.46 6.93 13.98
C LEU A 107 -17.10 6.39 15.27
N ALA A 108 -16.58 6.77 16.45
CA ALA A 108 -17.20 6.43 17.73
C ALA A 108 -18.65 6.94 17.79
N LYS A 109 -18.88 8.23 17.47
CA LYS A 109 -20.22 8.86 17.45
C LYS A 109 -21.17 8.28 16.41
N ALA A 110 -20.66 7.71 15.31
CA ALA A 110 -21.46 6.96 14.35
C ALA A 110 -21.97 5.60 14.89
N GLY A 111 -21.50 5.17 16.06
CA GLY A 111 -21.95 3.93 16.71
C GLY A 111 -21.39 2.66 16.08
N VAL A 112 -20.26 2.75 15.36
CA VAL A 112 -19.52 1.58 14.84
C VAL A 112 -18.42 1.15 15.81
N THR A 113 -18.11 -0.14 15.79
CA THR A 113 -16.94 -0.70 16.45
C THR A 113 -15.77 -0.66 15.47
N ALA A 114 -14.92 0.35 15.55
CA ALA A 114 -13.76 0.50 14.67
C ALA A 114 -12.59 -0.35 15.17
N VAL A 115 -11.97 -1.10 14.26
CA VAL A 115 -10.86 -2.03 14.52
C VAL A 115 -9.68 -1.70 13.60
N SER A 116 -8.59 -1.19 14.19
CA SER A 116 -7.37 -0.81 13.47
C SER A 116 -6.46 -2.03 13.33
N MET A 117 -6.34 -2.54 12.10
CA MET A 117 -5.48 -3.69 11.81
C MET A 117 -3.98 -3.35 11.94
N GLU A 118 -3.61 -2.08 12.00
CA GLU A 118 -2.25 -1.61 12.29
C GLU A 118 -1.80 -1.91 13.73
N PHE A 119 -2.73 -2.17 14.65
CA PHE A 119 -2.43 -2.50 16.05
C PHE A 119 -2.41 -4.01 16.32
N MET A 120 -2.38 -4.83 15.26
CA MET A 120 -2.23 -6.27 15.38
C MET A 120 -0.98 -6.64 16.19
N PRO A 121 -1.08 -7.32 17.35
CA PRO A 121 0.08 -7.66 18.16
C PRO A 121 1.10 -8.50 17.40
N ARG A 122 2.40 -8.22 17.59
CA ARG A 122 3.51 -8.96 16.95
C ARG A 122 3.80 -10.30 17.64
N ILE A 123 2.78 -11.15 17.71
CA ILE A 123 2.84 -12.49 18.30
C ILE A 123 2.59 -13.57 17.25
N THR A 124 3.10 -14.78 17.45
CA THR A 124 3.09 -15.86 16.44
C THR A 124 1.71 -16.15 15.84
N ARG A 125 0.65 -16.19 16.67
CA ARG A 125 -0.72 -16.46 16.18
C ARG A 125 -1.33 -15.34 15.33
N ALA A 126 -0.77 -14.13 15.42
CA ALA A 126 -1.26 -12.92 14.75
C ALA A 126 -0.49 -12.57 13.47
N GLN A 127 0.65 -13.22 13.18
CA GLN A 127 1.48 -12.93 11.99
C GLN A 127 0.70 -13.06 10.67
N VAL A 128 -0.28 -13.97 10.60
CA VAL A 128 -1.15 -14.13 9.41
C VAL A 128 -2.19 -13.01 9.26
N MET A 129 -2.36 -12.17 10.28
CA MET A 129 -3.31 -11.06 10.33
C MET A 129 -2.62 -9.68 10.18
N ASP A 130 -1.29 -9.63 10.26
CA ASP A 130 -0.51 -8.40 10.19
C ASP A 130 -0.52 -7.79 8.77
N ILE A 131 -1.37 -6.76 8.59
CA ILE A 131 -1.43 -5.97 7.36
C ILE A 131 -0.17 -5.13 7.14
N LEU A 132 0.53 -4.70 8.19
CA LEU A 132 1.71 -3.86 8.05
C LEU A 132 2.84 -4.67 7.43
N SER A 133 3.07 -5.90 7.91
CA SER A 133 4.06 -6.80 7.29
C SER A 133 3.70 -7.16 5.85
N SER A 134 2.44 -7.47 5.54
CA SER A 134 2.05 -7.86 4.16
C SER A 134 2.16 -6.71 3.17
N GLN A 135 1.75 -5.50 3.57
CA GLN A 135 1.80 -4.30 2.73
C GLN A 135 3.20 -3.67 2.68
N ALA A 136 4.03 -3.81 3.73
CA ALA A 136 5.42 -3.37 3.71
C ALA A 136 6.30 -4.25 2.81
N ASN A 137 6.09 -5.57 2.80
CA ASN A 137 6.80 -6.47 1.89
C ASN A 137 6.58 -6.03 0.42
N LEU A 138 5.33 -5.86 0.01
CA LEU A 138 5.00 -5.44 -1.35
C LEU A 138 5.50 -4.03 -1.68
N ALA A 139 5.54 -3.10 -0.71
CA ALA A 139 6.16 -1.79 -0.92
C ALA A 139 7.67 -1.87 -1.14
N GLY A 140 8.37 -2.77 -0.43
CA GLY A 140 9.80 -3.04 -0.64
C GLY A 140 10.11 -3.62 -2.03
N TYR A 141 9.27 -4.55 -2.51
CA TYR A 141 9.35 -5.03 -3.89
C TYR A 141 9.08 -3.91 -4.90
N GLN A 142 7.95 -3.20 -4.75
CA GLN A 142 7.52 -2.20 -5.72
C GLN A 142 8.47 -1.01 -5.77
N GLY A 143 9.03 -0.58 -4.63
CA GLY A 143 10.03 0.50 -4.59
C GLY A 143 11.28 0.21 -5.45
N VAL A 144 11.71 -1.05 -5.53
CA VAL A 144 12.78 -1.46 -6.46
C VAL A 144 12.32 -1.45 -7.91
N VAL A 145 11.04 -1.78 -8.19
CA VAL A 145 10.47 -1.71 -9.55
C VAL A 145 10.35 -0.26 -10.02
N GLU A 146 9.90 0.66 -9.17
CA GLU A 146 9.89 2.10 -9.48
C GLU A 146 11.31 2.63 -9.69
N ALA A 147 12.26 2.25 -8.82
CA ALA A 147 13.67 2.62 -9.00
C ALA A 147 14.23 2.14 -10.34
N ALA A 148 13.96 0.88 -10.72
CA ALA A 148 14.39 0.29 -11.97
C ALA A 148 13.70 0.89 -13.22
N ALA A 149 12.51 1.47 -13.06
CA ALA A 149 11.80 2.16 -14.14
C ALA A 149 12.29 3.60 -14.36
N GLU A 150 12.77 4.27 -13.30
CA GLU A 150 13.33 5.63 -13.36
C GLU A 150 14.86 5.68 -13.53
N PHE A 151 15.57 4.56 -13.41
CA PHE A 151 17.03 4.51 -13.48
C PHE A 151 17.51 4.22 -14.91
N ASP A 152 18.19 5.19 -15.53
CA ASP A 152 18.54 5.18 -16.97
C ASP A 152 19.72 4.23 -17.33
N ARG A 153 19.94 3.18 -16.55
CA ARG A 153 21.02 2.18 -16.69
C ARG A 153 20.53 0.78 -16.32
N ALA A 154 21.12 -0.24 -16.91
CA ALA A 154 20.86 -1.62 -16.49
C ALA A 154 21.33 -1.87 -15.05
N MET A 155 20.49 -2.53 -14.24
CA MET A 155 20.85 -2.97 -12.89
C MET A 155 21.85 -4.15 -12.83
N PRO A 156 21.75 -5.20 -13.67
CA PRO A 156 22.69 -6.32 -13.62
C PRO A 156 24.03 -5.99 -14.30
N MET A 157 25.07 -6.78 -13.98
CA MET A 157 26.26 -6.84 -14.82
C MET A 157 25.91 -7.51 -16.15
N MET A 158 26.30 -6.90 -17.28
CA MET A 158 26.08 -7.48 -18.61
C MET A 158 27.38 -7.44 -19.41
N MET A 159 27.86 -8.61 -19.86
CA MET A 159 28.96 -8.69 -20.82
C MET A 159 28.38 -8.70 -22.24
N THR A 160 28.88 -7.81 -23.10
CA THR A 160 28.41 -7.63 -24.47
C THR A 160 29.58 -7.53 -25.43
N ALA A 161 29.34 -7.66 -26.74
CA ALA A 161 30.37 -7.45 -27.76
C ALA A 161 30.96 -6.02 -27.77
N ALA A 162 30.25 -5.04 -27.20
CA ALA A 162 30.71 -3.66 -27.04
C ALA A 162 31.40 -3.39 -25.68
N GLY A 163 31.58 -4.42 -24.84
CA GLY A 163 32.18 -4.32 -23.50
C GLY A 163 31.23 -4.69 -22.37
N THR A 164 31.66 -4.41 -21.13
CA THR A 164 30.95 -4.83 -19.90
C THR A 164 30.21 -3.66 -19.25
N VAL A 165 28.88 -3.79 -19.15
CA VAL A 165 28.05 -2.91 -18.32
C VAL A 165 28.26 -3.28 -16.86
N ARG A 166 28.66 -2.30 -16.04
CA ARG A 166 28.84 -2.48 -14.59
C ARG A 166 27.47 -2.54 -13.90
N PRO A 167 27.26 -3.44 -12.93
CA PRO A 167 26.00 -3.53 -12.19
C PRO A 167 25.73 -2.24 -11.42
N ALA A 168 24.45 -1.94 -11.20
CA ALA A 168 24.04 -0.87 -10.31
C ALA A 168 24.39 -1.19 -8.85
N LYS A 169 24.71 -0.16 -8.07
CA LYS A 169 24.86 -0.24 -6.62
C LYS A 169 23.60 0.28 -5.95
N ALA A 170 22.95 -0.57 -5.15
CA ALA A 170 21.78 -0.20 -4.36
C ALA A 170 22.11 -0.15 -2.87
N PHE A 171 21.59 0.85 -2.17
CA PHE A 171 21.73 0.99 -0.72
C PHE A 171 20.36 1.11 -0.06
N VAL A 172 20.07 0.24 0.91
CA VAL A 172 18.78 0.17 1.59
C VAL A 172 18.93 0.65 3.04
N MET A 173 18.18 1.68 3.42
CA MET A 173 18.24 2.31 4.74
C MET A 173 17.02 1.90 5.58
N GLY A 174 17.28 1.06 6.58
CA GLY A 174 16.28 0.26 7.29
C GLY A 174 16.14 -1.12 6.66
N ALA A 175 16.32 -2.17 7.46
CA ALA A 175 16.14 -3.58 7.10
C ALA A 175 14.94 -4.18 7.89
N GLY A 176 13.84 -3.43 7.94
CA GLY A 176 12.52 -3.97 8.26
C GLY A 176 11.94 -4.79 7.10
N VAL A 177 10.68 -5.19 7.19
CA VAL A 177 10.03 -6.06 6.17
C VAL A 177 10.09 -5.49 4.75
N ALA A 178 9.92 -4.16 4.60
CA ALA A 178 10.12 -3.48 3.32
C ALA A 178 11.58 -3.50 2.87
N GLY A 179 12.52 -3.16 3.75
CA GLY A 179 13.95 -3.14 3.45
C GLY A 179 14.50 -4.50 3.02
N LEU A 180 14.17 -5.57 3.74
CA LEU A 180 14.57 -6.94 3.38
C LEU A 180 14.00 -7.36 2.02
N GLN A 181 12.75 -6.99 1.71
CA GLN A 181 12.18 -7.29 0.39
C GLN A 181 12.80 -6.42 -0.73
N ALA A 182 13.18 -5.17 -0.43
CA ALA A 182 13.93 -4.32 -1.37
C ALA A 182 15.32 -4.93 -1.65
N ILE A 183 16.05 -5.37 -0.62
CA ILE A 183 17.34 -6.06 -0.77
C ILE A 183 17.17 -7.30 -1.65
N ALA A 184 16.24 -8.19 -1.31
CA ALA A 184 15.98 -9.41 -2.06
C ALA A 184 15.59 -9.13 -3.53
N THR A 185 14.86 -8.04 -3.80
CA THR A 185 14.42 -7.67 -5.15
C THR A 185 15.55 -7.04 -5.97
N ALA A 186 16.32 -6.12 -5.38
CA ALA A 186 17.48 -5.52 -6.05
C ALA A 186 18.58 -6.56 -6.33
N LYS A 187 18.80 -7.53 -5.43
CA LYS A 187 19.66 -8.70 -5.66
C LYS A 187 19.18 -9.57 -6.83
N ARG A 188 17.87 -9.80 -6.96
CA ARG A 188 17.26 -10.53 -8.10
C ARG A 188 17.43 -9.80 -9.43
N LEU A 189 17.48 -8.46 -9.42
CA LEU A 189 17.81 -7.63 -10.58
C LEU A 189 19.33 -7.48 -10.82
N GLY A 190 20.17 -8.22 -10.10
CA GLY A 190 21.62 -8.29 -10.32
C GLY A 190 22.43 -7.11 -9.78
N ALA A 191 21.82 -6.22 -8.98
CA ALA A 191 22.53 -5.11 -8.36
C ALA A 191 23.49 -5.57 -7.24
N VAL A 192 24.55 -4.80 -7.03
CA VAL A 192 25.41 -4.89 -5.84
C VAL A 192 24.68 -4.18 -4.71
N VAL A 193 24.08 -4.95 -3.79
CA VAL A 193 23.26 -4.39 -2.71
C VAL A 193 24.05 -4.26 -1.41
N SER A 194 23.83 -3.13 -0.75
CA SER A 194 24.27 -2.85 0.61
C SER A 194 23.07 -2.37 1.44
N ALA A 195 23.14 -2.46 2.77
CA ALA A 195 22.09 -1.96 3.64
C ALA A 195 22.60 -1.52 5.00
N THR A 196 21.85 -0.66 5.67
CA THR A 196 22.08 -0.24 7.06
C THR A 196 20.79 -0.38 7.87
N ASP A 197 20.91 -0.78 9.13
CA ASP A 197 19.85 -0.77 10.13
C ASP A 197 20.50 -0.46 11.49
N VAL A 198 19.70 0.02 12.43
CA VAL A 198 20.12 0.35 13.80
C VAL A 198 20.03 -0.86 14.74
N ARG A 199 19.59 -2.02 14.26
CA ARG A 199 19.46 -3.27 15.06
C ARG A 199 20.52 -4.31 14.65
N PRO A 200 21.29 -4.91 15.57
CA PRO A 200 22.24 -5.98 15.27
C PRO A 200 21.64 -7.18 14.54
N ALA A 201 20.42 -7.61 14.92
CA ALA A 201 19.77 -8.77 14.29
C ALA A 201 19.49 -8.58 12.78
N ALA A 202 19.51 -7.35 12.28
CA ALA A 202 19.40 -7.07 10.85
C ALA A 202 20.65 -7.46 10.05
N LYS A 203 21.85 -7.50 10.66
CA LYS A 203 23.10 -7.80 9.94
C LYS A 203 23.06 -9.17 9.27
N GLU A 204 22.75 -10.21 10.04
CA GLU A 204 22.62 -11.59 9.55
C GLU A 204 21.50 -11.72 8.49
N GLN A 205 20.41 -10.96 8.65
CA GLN A 205 19.30 -10.94 7.69
C GLN A 205 19.70 -10.29 6.35
N VAL A 206 20.48 -9.20 6.39
CA VAL A 206 21.04 -8.54 5.20
C VAL A 206 22.07 -9.44 4.50
N GLU A 207 22.95 -10.08 5.28
CA GLU A 207 24.02 -10.93 4.76
C GLU A 207 23.47 -12.26 4.18
N SER A 208 22.43 -12.86 4.79
CA SER A 208 21.76 -14.05 4.24
C SER A 208 21.02 -13.80 2.92
N LEU A 209 20.62 -12.57 2.64
CA LEU A 209 20.12 -12.13 1.33
C LEU A 209 21.25 -11.76 0.34
N GLY A 210 22.51 -11.86 0.77
CA GLY A 210 23.70 -11.52 -0.02
C GLY A 210 23.92 -10.02 -0.20
N GLY A 211 23.36 -9.18 0.68
CA GLY A 211 23.72 -7.76 0.78
C GLY A 211 24.91 -7.55 1.71
N LYS A 212 25.63 -6.43 1.56
CA LYS A 212 26.66 -6.01 2.52
C LYS A 212 26.04 -5.12 3.61
N PHE A 213 26.22 -5.47 4.89
CA PHE A 213 25.83 -4.59 5.99
C PHE A 213 26.79 -3.40 6.16
N ILE A 214 26.26 -2.23 6.53
CA ILE A 214 26.97 -0.95 6.67
C ILE A 214 26.56 -0.31 8.00
N ALA A 215 27.41 -0.44 9.02
CA ALA A 215 27.24 0.19 10.33
C ALA A 215 28.60 0.48 10.98
N VAL A 216 28.58 1.32 12.03
CA VAL A 216 29.67 1.41 13.01
C VAL A 216 29.50 0.24 13.98
N GLU A 217 30.38 -0.76 13.93
CA GLU A 217 30.23 -2.00 14.72
C GLU A 217 30.96 -1.91 16.08
N ASP A 218 30.45 -1.07 16.98
CA ASP A 218 30.94 -0.93 18.36
C ASP A 218 30.04 -1.64 19.40
N ASP A 219 30.37 -1.50 20.69
CA ASP A 219 29.60 -2.10 21.79
C ASP A 219 28.28 -1.37 22.12
N GLU A 220 28.07 -0.16 21.57
CA GLU A 220 26.78 0.52 21.66
C GLU A 220 25.80 -0.06 20.63
N PHE A 221 26.25 -0.27 19.39
CA PHE A 221 25.46 -0.93 18.34
C PHE A 221 24.91 -2.28 18.81
N LYS A 222 25.74 -3.11 19.45
CA LYS A 222 25.34 -4.43 20.00
C LYS A 222 24.16 -4.38 20.98
N GLN A 223 23.91 -3.22 21.59
CA GLN A 223 22.85 -3.01 22.58
C GLN A 223 21.64 -2.24 22.01
N ALA A 224 21.64 -1.88 20.73
CA ALA A 224 20.69 -0.95 20.14
C ALA A 224 19.25 -1.49 19.96
N GLU A 225 19.00 -2.77 20.18
CA GLU A 225 17.67 -3.38 20.04
C GLU A 225 16.89 -3.42 21.37
N THR A 226 15.57 -3.24 21.29
CA THR A 226 14.60 -3.39 22.39
C THR A 226 13.97 -4.79 22.37
N ALA A 227 13.39 -5.22 23.49
CA ALA A 227 12.69 -6.51 23.59
C ALA A 227 11.51 -6.68 22.59
N GLY A 228 11.03 -5.58 21.98
CA GLY A 228 10.00 -5.59 20.93
C GLY A 228 10.54 -5.58 19.49
N GLY A 229 11.84 -5.75 19.27
CA GLY A 229 12.48 -5.71 17.94
C GLY A 229 12.53 -4.33 17.30
N TYR A 230 12.35 -3.26 18.08
CA TYR A 230 12.51 -1.87 17.67
C TYR A 230 13.85 -1.31 18.15
N ALA A 231 14.33 -0.25 17.51
CA ALA A 231 15.59 0.42 17.87
C ALA A 231 15.46 1.31 19.13
N LYS A 232 16.56 1.43 19.87
CA LYS A 232 16.81 2.47 20.88
C LYS A 232 17.38 3.71 20.21
N GLN A 233 17.35 4.84 20.93
CA GLN A 233 18.08 6.05 20.54
C GLN A 233 19.55 5.91 20.97
N MET A 234 20.47 6.10 20.02
CA MET A 234 21.93 6.00 20.23
C MET A 234 22.53 7.33 20.73
N SER A 235 23.77 7.29 21.21
CA SER A 235 24.58 8.45 21.58
C SER A 235 24.80 9.41 20.41
N ALA A 236 25.10 10.67 20.73
CA ALA A 236 25.42 11.68 19.72
C ALA A 236 26.70 11.35 18.94
N GLU A 237 27.68 10.72 19.59
CA GLU A 237 28.91 10.28 18.93
C GLU A 237 28.68 9.13 17.95
N TYR A 238 27.88 8.12 18.33
CA TYR A 238 27.50 7.05 17.42
C TYR A 238 26.73 7.62 16.22
N GLN A 239 25.75 8.50 16.46
CA GLN A 239 25.00 9.16 15.40
C GLN A 239 25.90 9.94 14.43
N ALA A 240 26.91 10.67 14.94
CA ALA A 240 27.87 11.39 14.09
C ALA A 240 28.72 10.45 13.23
N LYS A 241 29.34 9.42 13.83
CA LYS A 241 30.15 8.42 13.12
C LYS A 241 29.32 7.67 12.06
N GLN A 242 28.09 7.29 12.40
CA GLN A 242 27.17 6.62 11.48
C GLN A 242 26.70 7.55 10.36
N ALA A 243 26.48 8.85 10.63
CA ALA A 243 26.11 9.82 9.60
C ALA A 243 27.25 10.08 8.61
N GLU A 244 28.50 10.18 9.07
CA GLU A 244 29.68 10.31 8.22
C GLU A 244 29.85 9.07 7.32
N LEU A 245 29.83 7.87 7.91
CA LEU A 245 29.87 6.59 7.17
C LEU A 245 28.76 6.51 6.12
N THR A 246 27.55 6.95 6.47
CA THR A 246 26.38 6.97 5.60
C THR A 246 26.56 7.96 4.44
N ALA A 247 26.99 9.19 4.69
CA ALA A 247 27.26 10.19 3.65
C ALA A 247 28.34 9.71 2.67
N ALA A 248 29.48 9.24 3.20
CA ALA A 248 30.59 8.73 2.43
C ALA A 248 30.26 7.44 1.65
N HIS A 249 29.17 6.74 2.00
CA HIS A 249 28.64 5.60 1.26
C HIS A 249 27.60 6.02 0.20
N ILE A 250 26.64 6.91 0.53
CA ILE A 250 25.59 7.40 -0.38
C ILE A 250 26.18 7.99 -1.68
N ALA A 251 27.22 8.82 -1.58
CA ALA A 251 27.92 9.42 -2.74
C ALA A 251 28.49 8.40 -3.75
N LYS A 252 28.51 7.10 -3.40
CA LYS A 252 29.05 6.01 -4.23
C LYS A 252 27.96 5.08 -4.79
N GLN A 253 26.67 5.35 -4.53
CA GLN A 253 25.54 4.50 -4.92
C GLN A 253 24.84 5.01 -6.18
N ASP A 254 24.22 4.10 -6.91
CA ASP A 254 23.37 4.42 -8.05
C ASP A 254 21.90 4.56 -7.62
N ILE A 255 21.45 3.71 -6.70
CA ILE A 255 20.07 3.68 -6.17
C ILE A 255 20.09 3.69 -4.64
N VAL A 256 19.21 4.47 -4.00
CA VAL A 256 19.00 4.45 -2.54
C VAL A 256 17.52 4.23 -2.22
N ILE A 257 17.20 3.39 -1.24
CA ILE A 257 15.81 3.10 -0.84
C ILE A 257 15.70 3.28 0.67
N THR A 258 14.87 4.19 1.13
CA THR A 258 14.68 4.50 2.56
C THR A 258 13.36 3.96 3.08
N THR A 259 13.39 3.23 4.20
CA THR A 259 12.21 2.52 4.74
C THR A 259 12.01 2.75 6.24
N ALA A 260 12.64 3.78 6.82
CA ALA A 260 12.66 3.99 8.26
C ALA A 260 11.42 4.76 8.72
N LEU A 261 10.55 4.09 9.49
CA LEU A 261 9.28 4.66 9.94
C LEU A 261 8.96 4.16 11.35
N ILE A 262 8.55 5.07 12.24
CA ILE A 262 8.18 4.78 13.63
C ILE A 262 6.68 5.06 13.79
N PRO A 263 5.86 4.10 14.26
CA PRO A 263 4.43 4.33 14.47
C PRO A 263 4.16 5.56 15.35
N GLY A 264 3.20 6.40 14.92
CA GLY A 264 2.81 7.60 15.64
C GLY A 264 3.84 8.74 15.66
N ARG A 265 4.93 8.68 14.86
CA ARG A 265 5.92 9.75 14.75
C ARG A 265 6.18 10.13 13.28
N PRO A 266 6.67 11.35 13.00
CA PRO A 266 7.22 11.71 11.70
C PRO A 266 8.36 10.77 11.28
N ALA A 267 8.60 10.65 9.98
CA ALA A 267 9.75 9.93 9.45
C ALA A 267 11.06 10.62 9.91
N PRO A 268 12.07 9.86 10.41
CA PRO A 268 13.38 10.44 10.70
C PRO A 268 14.05 10.88 9.39
N ARG A 269 14.62 12.09 9.38
CA ARG A 269 15.45 12.55 8.25
C ARG A 269 16.77 11.78 8.29
N LEU A 270 17.02 10.97 7.26
CA LEU A 270 18.22 10.15 7.10
C LEU A 270 19.14 10.62 5.97
N ILE A 271 18.57 11.29 4.95
CA ILE A 271 19.31 11.81 3.80
C ILE A 271 19.09 13.32 3.71
N THR A 272 20.15 14.09 3.92
CA THR A 272 20.13 15.56 3.77
C THR A 272 20.23 15.96 2.31
N LYS A 273 19.87 17.21 1.99
CA LYS A 273 20.07 17.81 0.67
C LYS A 273 21.52 17.64 0.17
N ALA A 274 22.51 17.88 1.04
CA ALA A 274 23.92 17.72 0.70
C ALA A 274 24.32 16.27 0.37
N MET A 275 23.70 15.28 1.01
CA MET A 275 23.90 13.86 0.65
C MET A 275 23.31 13.55 -0.74
N VAL A 276 22.14 14.11 -1.09
CA VAL A 276 21.58 13.99 -2.45
C VAL A 276 22.51 14.64 -3.48
N GLU A 277 22.95 15.87 -3.23
CA GLU A 277 23.85 16.63 -4.12
C GLU A 277 25.22 15.98 -4.30
N SER A 278 25.63 15.08 -3.39
CA SER A 278 26.85 14.27 -3.49
C SER A 278 26.73 13.02 -4.38
N MET A 279 25.53 12.65 -4.81
CA MET A 279 25.30 11.49 -5.69
C MET A 279 25.62 11.81 -7.16
N ALA A 280 25.79 10.77 -7.97
CA ALA A 280 25.98 10.94 -9.41
C ALA A 280 24.66 11.34 -10.11
N PRO A 281 24.69 12.22 -11.12
CA PRO A 281 23.53 12.43 -12.00
C PRO A 281 23.05 11.12 -12.64
N GLY A 282 21.73 10.95 -12.74
CA GLY A 282 21.08 9.70 -13.11
C GLY A 282 20.85 8.73 -11.94
N SER A 283 21.26 9.06 -10.71
CA SER A 283 20.90 8.28 -9.51
C SER A 283 19.41 8.43 -9.15
N VAL A 284 18.87 7.42 -8.47
CA VAL A 284 17.46 7.39 -8.02
C VAL A 284 17.36 7.11 -6.52
N ILE A 285 16.56 7.91 -5.81
CA ILE A 285 16.20 7.68 -4.41
C ILE A 285 14.70 7.33 -4.33
N VAL A 286 14.33 6.32 -3.55
CA VAL A 286 12.93 5.93 -3.31
C VAL A 286 12.62 6.01 -1.81
N ASP A 287 11.70 6.90 -1.46
CA ASP A 287 11.36 7.21 -0.08
C ASP A 287 10.03 6.57 0.34
N LEU A 288 10.11 5.34 0.83
CA LEU A 288 8.93 4.59 1.29
C LEU A 288 8.34 5.15 2.60
N ALA A 289 8.93 6.20 3.19
CA ALA A 289 8.41 6.91 4.36
C ALA A 289 7.69 8.22 3.99
N ALA A 290 7.44 8.50 2.71
CA ALA A 290 6.82 9.74 2.23
C ALA A 290 5.44 10.06 2.85
N GLU A 291 4.60 9.05 3.16
CA GLU A 291 3.32 9.25 3.89
C GLU A 291 3.50 9.91 5.27
N ARG A 292 4.69 9.87 5.87
CA ARG A 292 5.03 10.50 7.17
C ARG A 292 6.07 11.61 7.06
N GLY A 293 6.17 12.23 5.88
CA GLY A 293 7.06 13.36 5.58
C GLY A 293 8.38 12.99 4.89
N GLY A 294 8.71 11.71 4.77
CA GLY A 294 9.89 11.20 4.08
C GLY A 294 11.18 11.14 4.92
N ASN A 295 12.03 10.16 4.62
CA ASN A 295 13.40 10.10 5.16
C ASN A 295 14.38 11.04 4.42
N VAL A 296 14.10 11.44 3.18
CA VAL A 296 14.93 12.40 2.43
C VAL A 296 14.43 13.81 2.69
N GLU A 297 15.32 14.76 2.96
CA GLU A 297 15.00 16.18 3.19
C GLU A 297 14.19 16.82 2.04
N LEU A 298 14.48 16.39 0.80
CA LEU A 298 13.87 16.91 -0.42
C LEU A 298 12.58 16.18 -0.86
N THR A 299 12.14 15.13 -0.15
CA THR A 299 10.95 14.35 -0.56
C THR A 299 9.70 15.21 -0.59
N VAL A 300 9.04 15.26 -1.75
CA VAL A 300 7.70 15.84 -1.92
C VAL A 300 6.67 14.70 -2.00
N PRO A 301 5.83 14.49 -0.97
CA PRO A 301 4.89 13.38 -0.94
C PRO A 301 3.94 13.35 -2.14
N GLY A 302 3.74 12.15 -2.68
CA GLY A 302 2.90 11.87 -3.85
C GLY A 302 3.56 12.12 -5.21
N LYS A 303 4.82 12.61 -5.27
CA LYS A 303 5.48 12.99 -6.52
C LYS A 303 6.80 12.27 -6.75
N VAL A 304 7.22 12.23 -8.01
CA VAL A 304 8.63 12.15 -8.39
C VAL A 304 9.12 13.57 -8.61
N ILE A 305 10.31 13.92 -8.10
CA ILE A 305 11.00 15.17 -8.41
C ILE A 305 12.42 14.87 -8.90
N GLU A 306 13.08 15.85 -9.50
CA GLU A 306 14.51 15.80 -9.82
C GLU A 306 15.23 16.96 -9.11
N HIS A 307 16.39 16.67 -8.51
CA HIS A 307 17.27 17.66 -7.91
C HIS A 307 18.73 17.33 -8.21
N ASN A 308 19.49 18.27 -8.78
CA ASN A 308 20.89 18.07 -9.19
C ASN A 308 21.12 16.82 -10.08
N GLY A 309 20.16 16.47 -10.94
CA GLY A 309 20.20 15.26 -11.76
C GLY A 309 19.88 13.96 -11.02
N VAL A 310 19.46 14.01 -9.75
CA VAL A 310 19.03 12.85 -8.96
C VAL A 310 17.51 12.84 -8.89
N LYS A 311 16.87 11.72 -9.28
CA LYS A 311 15.42 11.54 -9.17
C LYS A 311 15.05 11.08 -7.76
N ILE A 312 14.00 11.65 -7.17
CA ILE A 312 13.50 11.31 -5.83
C ILE A 312 12.02 10.92 -5.94
N ILE A 313 11.73 9.64 -5.68
CA ILE A 313 10.40 9.03 -5.75
C ILE A 313 9.76 9.05 -4.36
N GLY A 314 8.81 9.97 -4.15
CA GLY A 314 8.09 10.16 -2.89
C GLY A 314 6.64 9.65 -2.91
N TYR A 315 6.34 8.56 -3.63
CA TYR A 315 4.98 8.02 -3.71
C TYR A 315 4.42 7.65 -2.32
N THR A 316 3.19 8.07 -2.05
CA THR A 316 2.47 7.75 -0.81
C THR A 316 1.89 6.34 -0.84
N ASN A 317 0.91 6.09 -1.71
CA ASN A 317 0.25 4.78 -1.80
C ASN A 317 1.01 3.78 -2.70
N VAL A 318 2.22 3.38 -2.28
CA VAL A 318 3.08 2.45 -3.04
C VAL A 318 2.37 1.12 -3.33
N GLN A 319 1.57 0.60 -2.39
CA GLN A 319 0.82 -0.65 -2.59
C GLN A 319 -0.34 -0.50 -3.58
N GLY A 320 -0.87 0.72 -3.76
CA GLY A 320 -1.82 1.06 -4.83
C GLY A 320 -1.23 0.97 -6.24
N ARG A 321 0.10 0.81 -6.37
CA ARG A 321 0.79 0.55 -7.65
C ARG A 321 0.94 -0.95 -7.96
N ILE A 322 0.71 -1.82 -6.98
CA ILE A 322 0.63 -3.29 -7.13
C ILE A 322 -0.71 -3.86 -6.59
N PRO A 323 -1.87 -3.29 -6.98
CA PRO A 323 -3.13 -3.43 -6.24
C PRO A 323 -3.69 -4.85 -6.22
N THR A 324 -3.51 -5.63 -7.29
CA THR A 324 -3.99 -7.03 -7.37
C THR A 324 -3.35 -7.90 -6.28
N THR A 325 -2.02 -7.94 -6.21
CA THR A 325 -1.29 -8.71 -5.18
C THR A 325 -1.51 -8.13 -3.79
N ALA A 326 -1.52 -6.81 -3.67
CA ALA A 326 -1.76 -6.12 -2.40
C ALA A 326 -3.12 -6.47 -1.81
N SER A 327 -4.18 -6.47 -2.62
CA SER A 327 -5.54 -6.86 -2.19
C SER A 327 -5.64 -8.34 -1.86
N GLN A 328 -4.96 -9.23 -2.60
CA GLN A 328 -4.93 -10.65 -2.27
C GLN A 328 -4.33 -10.91 -0.89
N LEU A 329 -3.18 -10.30 -0.56
CA LEU A 329 -2.60 -10.46 0.78
C LEU A 329 -3.45 -9.77 1.85
N TYR A 330 -3.87 -8.52 1.61
CA TYR A 330 -4.65 -7.72 2.55
C TYR A 330 -5.99 -8.39 2.91
N SER A 331 -6.75 -8.87 1.92
CA SER A 331 -8.01 -9.58 2.15
C SER A 331 -7.81 -10.89 2.94
N ARG A 332 -6.67 -11.57 2.77
CA ARG A 332 -6.34 -12.78 3.56
C ARG A 332 -6.00 -12.41 5.00
N ASN A 333 -5.34 -11.28 5.25
CA ASN A 333 -5.14 -10.77 6.61
C ASN A 333 -6.47 -10.44 7.29
N LEU A 334 -7.35 -9.69 6.62
CA LEU A 334 -8.68 -9.35 7.16
C LEU A 334 -9.54 -10.60 7.40
N LEU A 335 -9.52 -11.57 6.49
CA LEU A 335 -10.20 -12.85 6.66
C LEU A 335 -9.66 -13.63 7.86
N ALA A 336 -8.32 -13.72 8.02
CA ALA A 336 -7.70 -14.45 9.11
C ALA A 336 -8.10 -13.88 10.49
N PHE A 337 -8.18 -12.56 10.60
CA PHE A 337 -8.67 -11.90 11.82
C PHE A 337 -10.19 -12.07 11.98
N LEU A 338 -11.01 -11.74 10.97
CA LEU A 338 -12.47 -11.86 11.08
C LEU A 338 -12.93 -13.29 11.40
N THR A 339 -12.17 -14.31 10.98
CA THR A 339 -12.45 -15.72 11.32
C THR A 339 -12.37 -16.00 12.83
N THR A 340 -11.58 -15.24 13.61
CA THR A 340 -11.55 -15.41 15.09
C THR A 340 -12.75 -14.76 15.78
N LEU A 341 -13.51 -13.93 15.08
CA LEU A 341 -14.69 -13.22 15.57
C LEU A 341 -16.01 -13.92 15.22
N ILE A 342 -15.96 -15.13 14.64
CA ILE A 342 -17.11 -15.88 14.14
C ILE A 342 -17.17 -17.25 14.83
N ASP A 343 -18.33 -17.60 15.41
CA ASP A 343 -18.56 -18.98 15.82
C ASP A 343 -18.82 -19.84 14.57
N ALA A 344 -17.90 -20.76 14.28
CA ALA A 344 -17.94 -21.58 13.07
C ALA A 344 -19.10 -22.61 13.03
N LYS A 345 -19.76 -22.90 14.16
CA LYS A 345 -20.93 -23.80 14.25
C LYS A 345 -22.24 -23.02 14.09
N ALA A 346 -22.39 -21.93 14.84
CA ALA A 346 -23.58 -21.09 14.86
C ALA A 346 -23.63 -20.08 13.70
N LYS A 347 -22.49 -19.81 13.05
CA LYS A 347 -22.34 -18.89 11.90
C LYS A 347 -22.81 -17.45 12.18
N VAL A 348 -22.57 -17.01 13.41
CA VAL A 348 -22.83 -15.66 13.92
C VAL A 348 -21.53 -15.00 14.37
N LEU A 349 -21.54 -13.66 14.46
CA LEU A 349 -20.46 -12.93 15.13
C LEU A 349 -20.47 -13.26 16.62
N ALA A 350 -19.31 -13.64 17.13
CA ALA A 350 -19.08 -14.05 18.51
C ALA A 350 -17.76 -13.41 19.01
N VAL A 351 -17.74 -12.07 19.04
CA VAL A 351 -16.55 -11.29 19.41
C VAL A 351 -16.17 -11.56 20.86
N ASN A 352 -15.06 -12.28 21.07
CA ASN A 352 -14.45 -12.42 22.39
C ASN A 352 -13.71 -11.11 22.76
N TRP A 353 -14.41 -10.20 23.45
CA TRP A 353 -13.82 -8.96 23.94
C TRP A 353 -12.68 -9.15 24.94
N ASP A 354 -12.48 -10.36 25.46
CA ASP A 354 -11.38 -10.67 26.36
C ASP A 354 -10.10 -11.14 25.67
N ASP A 355 -10.13 -11.47 24.37
CA ASP A 355 -8.96 -11.88 23.59
C ASP A 355 -7.97 -10.72 23.37
N GLU A 356 -6.68 -11.02 23.45
CA GLU A 356 -5.60 -10.02 23.35
C GLU A 356 -5.56 -9.28 22.00
N LEU A 357 -5.96 -9.94 20.91
CA LEU A 357 -5.99 -9.35 19.57
C LEU A 357 -7.11 -8.33 19.46
N VAL A 358 -8.27 -8.64 20.04
CA VAL A 358 -9.43 -7.74 20.09
C VAL A 358 -9.12 -6.54 20.99
N LYS A 359 -8.58 -6.78 22.19
CA LYS A 359 -8.17 -5.72 23.13
C LYS A 359 -7.13 -4.76 22.57
N ALA A 360 -6.21 -5.25 21.72
CA ALA A 360 -5.19 -4.42 21.09
C ALA A 360 -5.70 -3.61 19.87
N THR A 361 -6.69 -4.13 19.12
CA THR A 361 -7.07 -3.57 17.81
C THR A 361 -8.33 -2.70 17.83
N VAL A 362 -9.22 -2.85 18.81
CA VAL A 362 -10.47 -2.06 18.88
C VAL A 362 -10.18 -0.61 19.28
N LEU A 363 -10.44 0.34 18.37
CA LEU A 363 -10.37 1.79 18.60
C LEU A 363 -11.62 2.33 19.28
N THR A 364 -12.80 1.94 18.80
CA THR A 364 -14.09 2.48 19.25
C THR A 364 -15.05 1.34 19.55
N ARG A 365 -15.95 1.55 20.52
CA ARG A 365 -17.07 0.64 20.82
C ARG A 365 -18.17 1.41 21.55
N ASP A 366 -19.42 0.97 21.43
CA ASP A 366 -20.56 1.45 22.22
C ASP A 366 -20.82 2.98 22.18
N GLY A 367 -20.31 3.69 21.17
CA GLY A 367 -20.41 5.15 21.04
C GLY A 367 -19.15 5.93 21.46
N ALA A 368 -18.15 5.26 22.04
CA ALA A 368 -16.96 5.88 22.63
C ALA A 368 -15.64 5.40 21.97
N VAL A 369 -14.58 6.19 22.14
CA VAL A 369 -13.19 5.76 21.88
C VAL A 369 -12.70 4.98 23.11
N VAL A 370 -12.19 3.77 22.90
CA VAL A 370 -11.83 2.82 23.98
C VAL A 370 -10.35 2.43 24.00
N HIS A 371 -9.61 2.61 22.89
CA HIS A 371 -8.19 2.25 22.85
C HIS A 371 -7.33 3.18 23.73
N PRO A 372 -6.53 2.66 24.68
CA PRO A 372 -5.84 3.47 25.70
C PRO A 372 -5.07 4.69 25.17
N ASN A 373 -4.38 4.56 24.04
CA ASN A 373 -3.60 5.65 23.45
C ASN A 373 -4.44 6.86 22.98
N PHE A 374 -5.76 6.71 22.81
CA PHE A 374 -6.64 7.71 22.20
C PHE A 374 -7.78 8.21 23.10
N VAL A 375 -8.12 7.53 24.20
CA VAL A 375 -9.22 7.94 25.12
C VAL A 375 -9.04 9.39 25.59
N ASN A 376 -7.81 9.76 26.01
CA ASN A 376 -7.51 11.11 26.49
C ASN A 376 -7.54 12.16 25.37
N ALA A 377 -7.12 11.81 24.15
CA ALA A 377 -7.14 12.70 23.00
C ALA A 377 -8.57 12.95 22.49
N ALA A 378 -9.41 11.90 22.49
CA ALA A 378 -10.83 12.01 22.16
C ALA A 378 -11.59 12.92 23.14
N ALA A 379 -11.32 12.80 24.44
CA ALA A 379 -11.90 13.69 25.45
C ALA A 379 -11.50 15.17 25.25
N ALA A 380 -10.25 15.43 24.82
CA ALA A 380 -9.80 16.76 24.46
C ALA A 380 -10.43 17.29 23.16
N ALA A 381 -10.63 16.41 22.16
CA ALA A 381 -11.32 16.74 20.91
C ALA A 381 -12.80 17.11 21.16
N ASP A 382 -13.50 16.38 22.02
CA ASP A 382 -14.87 16.70 22.43
C ASP A 382 -14.96 18.03 23.19
N ALA A 383 -14.03 18.28 24.12
CA ALA A 383 -13.96 19.56 24.83
C ALA A 383 -13.63 20.76 23.91
N SER A 384 -12.89 20.51 22.80
CA SER A 384 -12.59 21.51 21.77
C SER A 384 -13.82 21.78 20.89
N ALA A 385 -14.51 20.73 20.43
CA ALA A 385 -15.75 20.85 19.65
C ALA A 385 -16.86 21.58 20.44
N ALA A 386 -16.97 21.31 21.75
CA ALA A 386 -17.89 22.01 22.66
C ALA A 386 -17.54 23.49 22.94
N LYS A 387 -16.34 23.95 22.53
CA LYS A 387 -15.87 25.34 22.69
C LYS A 387 -15.79 26.12 21.38
N ALA A 388 -16.24 25.56 20.25
CA ALA A 388 -16.38 26.33 19.02
C ALA A 388 -17.37 27.49 19.23
N PRO A 389 -16.97 28.76 19.04
CA PRO A 389 -17.84 29.90 19.33
C PRO A 389 -19.02 29.89 18.34
N ALA A 390 -20.24 30.03 18.88
CA ALA A 390 -21.45 30.09 18.07
C ALA A 390 -21.38 31.26 17.08
N LYS A 391 -21.37 30.94 15.78
CA LYS A 391 -21.36 31.94 14.70
C LYS A 391 -22.58 32.86 14.88
N PRO A 392 -22.41 34.19 15.01
CA PRO A 392 -23.52 35.10 15.19
C PRO A 392 -24.55 34.96 14.07
N ALA A 393 -25.83 34.87 14.42
CA ALA A 393 -26.90 34.85 13.45
C ALA A 393 -26.90 36.17 12.65
N ALA A 394 -26.92 36.08 11.33
CA ALA A 394 -26.89 37.25 10.47
C ALA A 394 -28.20 38.04 10.62
N ALA A 395 -28.13 39.19 11.30
CA ALA A 395 -29.24 40.14 11.35
C ALA A 395 -29.54 40.67 9.93
N LYS A 396 -30.83 40.89 9.63
CA LYS A 396 -31.24 41.51 8.37
C LYS A 396 -30.73 42.95 8.30
N ALA A 397 -30.30 43.37 7.11
CA ALA A 397 -30.08 44.77 6.78
C ALA A 397 -30.99 45.14 5.59
N GLU A 398 -31.79 46.18 5.76
CA GLU A 398 -32.53 46.86 4.68
C GLU A 398 -31.79 48.14 4.25
N PRO A 399 -32.04 48.68 3.05
CA PRO A 399 -31.08 49.53 2.35
C PRO A 399 -31.07 51.00 2.80
N ALA A 400 -29.87 51.59 2.83
CA ALA A 400 -29.67 53.03 2.96
C ALA A 400 -29.61 53.73 1.59
N ALA A 401 -30.00 55.01 1.53
CA ALA A 401 -30.27 55.75 0.30
C ALA A 401 -29.04 56.46 -0.32
N ALA A 402 -29.19 56.91 -1.57
CA ALA A 402 -28.16 57.59 -2.36
C ALA A 402 -28.21 59.14 -2.25
N PRO A 403 -27.09 59.85 -2.44
CA PRO A 403 -27.05 61.29 -2.74
C PRO A 403 -27.28 61.56 -4.24
N ALA A 404 -27.66 62.78 -4.63
CA ALA A 404 -28.11 63.06 -6.00
C ALA A 404 -27.81 64.47 -6.57
N LYS A 405 -27.40 64.51 -7.85
CA LYS A 405 -27.53 65.62 -8.84
C LYS A 405 -26.68 66.88 -8.53
N LYS A 406 -26.30 67.78 -9.47
CA LYS A 406 -26.52 68.04 -10.93
C LYS A 406 -25.38 69.03 -11.40
N PRO A 407 -25.36 69.70 -12.59
CA PRO A 407 -26.03 69.48 -13.88
C PRO A 407 -25.20 69.69 -15.20
N ALA A 408 -25.54 68.92 -16.26
CA ALA A 408 -25.56 69.32 -17.70
C ALA A 408 -24.22 69.76 -18.40
N ALA A 409 -24.09 69.89 -19.74
CA ALA A 409 -25.06 69.78 -20.84
C ALA A 409 -24.42 69.37 -22.22
N LYS A 410 -25.25 68.76 -23.09
CA LYS A 410 -25.33 68.94 -24.58
C LYS A 410 -24.14 68.67 -25.55
N THR A 411 -24.36 67.69 -26.46
CA THR A 411 -23.97 67.64 -27.92
C THR A 411 -22.46 67.58 -28.31
N ALA A 412 -22.04 67.06 -29.48
CA ALA A 412 -22.73 66.46 -30.66
C ALA A 412 -21.79 65.52 -31.49
N ALA A 413 -22.41 64.78 -32.42
CA ALA A 413 -21.85 64.28 -33.70
C ALA A 413 -20.71 63.23 -33.73
N ALA A 414 -20.64 62.52 -34.87
CA ALA A 414 -19.56 61.61 -35.29
C ALA A 414 -19.10 62.01 -36.71
N PRO A 415 -17.91 61.55 -37.13
CA PRO A 415 -17.87 60.71 -38.34
C PRO A 415 -16.85 59.55 -38.27
N LYS A 416 -16.75 58.78 -39.38
CA LYS A 416 -15.83 57.64 -39.56
C LYS A 416 -14.52 58.04 -40.27
N ALA A 417 -13.41 57.43 -39.89
CA ALA A 417 -12.21 57.06 -40.67
C ALA A 417 -11.17 56.45 -39.68
N GLU A 418 -10.20 55.59 -40.01
CA GLU A 418 -9.84 54.87 -41.25
C GLU A 418 -9.14 53.55 -40.88
N ALA A 419 -8.74 52.72 -41.84
CA ALA A 419 -7.96 51.49 -41.57
C ALA A 419 -6.83 51.27 -42.60
N PRO A 420 -5.61 51.03 -42.11
CA PRO A 420 -4.71 50.03 -42.72
C PRO A 420 -3.97 49.21 -41.64
N ALA A 421 -3.27 48.10 -41.92
CA ALA A 421 -3.38 47.08 -42.99
C ALA A 421 -2.59 45.84 -42.50
N ALA A 422 -2.77 44.68 -43.13
CA ALA A 422 -2.06 43.45 -42.75
C ALA A 422 -0.75 43.26 -43.53
N THR A 423 0.19 42.51 -42.94
CA THR A 423 1.33 41.88 -43.64
C THR A 423 1.41 40.39 -43.30
N GLU A 424 1.86 39.60 -44.28
CA GLU A 424 1.66 38.14 -44.29
C GLU A 424 2.83 37.35 -43.66
N ALA A 425 2.52 36.14 -43.17
CA ALA A 425 3.50 35.06 -43.02
C ALA A 425 2.87 33.73 -43.48
N LYS A 426 3.63 32.93 -44.23
CA LYS A 426 3.10 31.89 -45.13
C LYS A 426 3.38 30.46 -44.60
N PRO A 427 2.37 29.57 -44.50
CA PRO A 427 2.58 28.21 -43.97
C PRO A 427 3.17 27.23 -45.00
N ALA A 428 3.92 26.23 -44.49
CA ALA A 428 4.49 25.11 -45.25
C ALA A 428 3.71 23.79 -44.98
N PRO A 429 3.78 22.77 -45.86
CA PRO A 429 2.65 21.89 -46.11
C PRO A 429 2.52 20.67 -45.17
N ALA A 430 1.26 20.25 -44.95
CA ALA A 430 0.91 19.03 -44.23
C ALA A 430 1.22 17.74 -45.02
N ARG A 431 1.58 16.66 -44.32
CA ARG A 431 1.72 15.31 -44.91
C ARG A 431 0.35 14.67 -45.16
N ARG A 432 0.22 13.96 -46.28
CA ARG A 432 -0.99 13.21 -46.67
C ARG A 432 -1.25 12.01 -45.75
N ALA A 433 -2.52 11.75 -45.47
CA ALA A 433 -3.03 10.43 -45.12
C ALA A 433 -3.64 9.75 -46.37
N PRO A 434 -3.51 8.42 -46.55
CA PRO A 434 -4.18 7.68 -47.61
C PRO A 434 -5.57 7.17 -47.17
N ALA A 435 -6.58 7.35 -48.02
CA ALA A 435 -7.95 6.84 -47.80
C ALA A 435 -8.28 5.67 -48.74
N LYS A 436 -9.23 4.80 -48.34
CA LYS A 436 -9.67 3.61 -49.11
C LYS A 436 -10.72 3.93 -50.17
N LYS A 437 -10.65 3.27 -51.34
CA LYS A 437 -11.76 2.70 -52.19
C LYS A 437 -11.25 2.37 -53.61
N PRO A 438 -11.98 1.64 -54.48
CA PRO A 438 -12.87 0.48 -54.23
C PRO A 438 -12.72 -0.67 -55.28
N ALA A 439 -13.41 -1.81 -55.06
CA ALA A 439 -13.93 -2.76 -56.09
C ALA A 439 -12.90 -3.57 -56.95
N ALA A 440 -13.19 -4.78 -57.46
CA ALA A 440 -14.34 -5.69 -57.33
C ALA A 440 -13.92 -7.19 -57.42
N ALA A 441 -14.91 -8.07 -57.23
CA ALA A 441 -14.91 -9.55 -57.27
C ALA A 441 -14.42 -10.18 -58.60
N THR A 442 -14.28 -11.51 -58.76
CA THR A 442 -14.66 -12.71 -57.95
C THR A 442 -13.44 -13.67 -57.84
N ASP A 443 -13.42 -14.92 -57.33
CA ASP A 443 -14.33 -15.90 -56.66
C ASP A 443 -13.42 -16.95 -55.94
N ALA A 444 -13.78 -18.11 -55.34
CA ALA A 444 -15.02 -18.83 -54.96
C ALA A 444 -14.66 -19.86 -53.84
N GLY A 445 -15.68 -20.58 -53.30
CA GLY A 445 -15.50 -21.97 -52.81
C GLY A 445 -15.31 -22.18 -51.30
N ALA A 446 -16.40 -22.48 -50.59
CA ALA A 446 -16.39 -23.15 -49.28
C ALA A 446 -16.66 -24.67 -49.44
N PRO A 447 -16.47 -25.49 -48.39
CA PRO A 447 -17.66 -25.91 -47.63
C PRO A 447 -17.47 -26.00 -46.10
N ALA A 448 -18.57 -26.29 -45.39
CA ALA A 448 -18.67 -26.24 -43.92
C ALA A 448 -18.54 -27.62 -43.22
N ALA A 449 -18.56 -27.58 -41.88
CA ALA A 449 -18.21 -28.70 -41.00
C ALA A 449 -19.29 -29.79 -40.82
N LYS A 450 -18.85 -30.97 -40.35
CA LYS A 450 -19.66 -31.99 -39.65
C LYS A 450 -18.78 -32.82 -38.69
N ALA A 451 -19.40 -33.39 -37.66
CA ALA A 451 -18.80 -34.25 -36.62
C ALA A 451 -19.89 -35.21 -36.07
N PRO A 452 -19.62 -36.07 -35.08
CA PRO A 452 -18.62 -37.15 -35.08
C PRO A 452 -19.24 -38.53 -34.77
N ALA A 453 -18.51 -39.64 -35.01
CA ALA A 453 -18.89 -40.98 -34.53
C ALA A 453 -17.67 -41.88 -34.31
N ALA A 454 -17.81 -42.93 -33.48
CA ALA A 454 -16.69 -43.70 -32.93
C ALA A 454 -16.62 -45.17 -33.40
N LYS A 455 -15.44 -45.80 -33.24
CA LYS A 455 -15.29 -47.22 -32.87
C LYS A 455 -13.93 -47.50 -32.18
N LYS A 456 -13.77 -48.70 -31.63
CA LYS A 456 -12.83 -49.06 -30.53
C LYS A 456 -12.07 -50.38 -30.86
N PRO A 457 -11.29 -50.98 -29.94
CA PRO A 457 -9.83 -50.95 -29.84
C PRO A 457 -9.10 -52.19 -30.41
N ALA A 458 -7.76 -52.16 -30.41
CA ALA A 458 -6.89 -53.34 -30.50
C ALA A 458 -6.14 -53.60 -29.16
N ALA A 459 -5.62 -54.81 -28.98
CA ALA A 459 -5.15 -55.34 -27.68
C ALA A 459 -3.62 -55.23 -27.44
N ALA A 460 -3.14 -55.66 -26.26
CA ALA A 460 -1.81 -55.34 -25.73
C ALA A 460 -1.01 -56.55 -25.23
N LYS A 461 0.33 -56.43 -25.23
CA LYS A 461 1.32 -57.05 -24.32
C LYS A 461 2.76 -56.59 -24.67
N PRO A 462 3.77 -56.79 -23.80
CA PRO A 462 3.73 -57.10 -22.36
C PRO A 462 4.38 -55.99 -21.49
N ALA A 463 4.34 -56.14 -20.16
CA ALA A 463 4.93 -55.18 -19.22
C ALA A 463 6.38 -55.51 -18.85
N ALA A 464 7.21 -54.47 -18.62
CA ALA A 464 8.53 -54.59 -17.99
C ALA A 464 8.43 -54.44 -16.46
N ALA A 465 9.35 -55.07 -15.72
CA ALA A 465 9.27 -55.19 -14.26
C ALA A 465 9.80 -53.96 -13.48
N LYS A 466 9.30 -53.78 -12.26
CA LYS A 466 9.83 -52.79 -11.29
C LYS A 466 11.20 -53.23 -10.74
N PRO A 467 12.16 -52.31 -10.56
CA PRO A 467 13.30 -52.52 -9.66
C PRO A 467 12.85 -52.72 -8.21
N ALA A 468 13.58 -53.52 -7.44
CA ALA A 468 13.28 -53.80 -6.03
C ALA A 468 13.77 -52.67 -5.09
N ALA A 469 13.16 -52.58 -3.90
CA ALA A 469 13.52 -51.58 -2.90
C ALA A 469 14.87 -51.87 -2.23
N ALA A 470 15.76 -50.88 -2.19
CA ALA A 470 17.01 -50.95 -1.44
C ALA A 470 16.77 -50.89 0.07
N LYS A 471 17.55 -51.66 0.85
CA LYS A 471 17.42 -51.71 2.31
C LYS A 471 17.92 -50.41 2.97
N LYS A 472 17.14 -49.89 3.91
CA LYS A 472 17.53 -48.75 4.76
C LYS A 472 18.59 -49.23 5.80
N PRO A 473 19.75 -48.54 5.96
CA PRO A 473 20.72 -48.87 7.00
C PRO A 473 20.14 -48.72 8.41
N ALA A 474 20.64 -49.50 9.36
CA ALA A 474 20.24 -49.42 10.76
C ALA A 474 20.82 -48.16 11.44
N ALA A 475 20.05 -47.56 12.36
CA ALA A 475 20.52 -46.45 13.18
C ALA A 475 21.45 -46.96 14.30
N PRO A 476 22.51 -46.21 14.66
CA PRO A 476 23.35 -46.54 15.80
C PRO A 476 22.56 -46.40 17.11
N LYS A 477 22.84 -47.28 18.09
CA LYS A 477 22.20 -47.25 19.41
C LYS A 477 22.77 -46.11 20.26
N THR A 478 21.92 -45.23 20.76
CA THR A 478 22.28 -44.32 21.86
C THR A 478 22.49 -45.13 23.14
N PRO A 479 23.59 -44.91 23.91
CA PRO A 479 23.75 -45.54 25.22
C PRO A 479 22.75 -44.94 26.23
N ALA A 480 22.33 -45.75 27.21
CA ALA A 480 21.42 -45.30 28.26
C ALA A 480 22.17 -44.49 29.34
N ALA A 481 21.56 -43.39 29.79
CA ALA A 481 21.98 -42.73 31.01
C ALA A 481 21.59 -43.60 32.24
N PRO A 482 22.41 -43.64 33.30
CA PRO A 482 22.11 -44.43 34.49
C PRO A 482 20.95 -43.85 35.30
N LYS A 483 20.30 -44.71 36.09
CA LYS A 483 19.43 -44.26 37.19
C LYS A 483 20.30 -43.85 38.38
N GLU A 484 20.02 -42.69 38.95
CA GLU A 484 20.27 -42.46 40.38
C GLU A 484 18.94 -42.54 41.14
N THR A 485 19.01 -42.87 42.42
CA THR A 485 17.86 -43.06 43.31
C THR A 485 18.22 -42.70 44.75
N LYS A 486 17.30 -42.00 45.42
CA LYS A 486 17.43 -41.26 46.68
C LYS A 486 18.00 -39.85 46.49
#